data_AF-A0A816JM50-F1
#
_entry.id   AF-A0A816JM50-F1
#
_cell.length_a   1.000
_cell.length_b   1.000
_cell.length_c   1.000
_cell.angle_alpha   90.00
_cell.angle_beta   90.00
_cell.angle_gamma   90.00
#
_symmetry.space_group_name_H-M   'P 1'
#
loop_
_entity.id
_entity.type
_entity.pdbx_description
1 polymer ?
#
loop_
_entity_poly.entity_id
_entity_poly.type
_entity_poly.pdbx_seq_one_letter_code
_entity_poly.pdbx_strand_id
1 'polypeptide(L)'
;MNKISNENTGGDIADASREEQEIEFIKLGLPIIGGLSSEFTNVKKAAGIDYDSFVATTLALGTRLKETKRLLEQSKGKEDGCLTKLRSFFESAEEELRVITEEQLRIMDLVKKTTNYYQAGALKERNLFQLFVIIRDFLGMVDNACSEIARSQRKQRPAATVAGASTSTSATPTAAAPQRNAVRFPILPQISCQSIQGTVQVTRIQI
;
A
#
# COMPACT_ATOMS: atom_id res chain seq x y z
N MET A 1 58.43 -46.18 -9.79
CA MET A 1 57.69 -45.80 -8.57
C MET A 1 57.55 -44.28 -8.56
N ASN A 2 56.61 -43.72 -9.33
CA ASN A 2 56.42 -42.27 -9.38
C ASN A 2 55.01 -41.94 -8.88
N LYS A 3 55.00 -41.18 -7.79
CA LYS A 3 53.87 -40.88 -6.93
C LYS A 3 53.13 -39.65 -7.49
N ILE A 4 51.81 -39.74 -7.40
CA ILE A 4 50.76 -38.75 -7.68
C ILE A 4 51.04 -37.40 -7.00
N SER A 5 50.67 -36.29 -7.64
CA SER A 5 49.90 -35.20 -7.00
C SER A 5 49.18 -34.40 -8.09
N ASN A 6 47.86 -34.60 -8.15
CA ASN A 6 46.90 -33.81 -8.92
C ASN A 6 46.43 -32.67 -8.00
N GLU A 7 46.86 -31.44 -8.23
CA GLU A 7 46.38 -30.28 -7.50
C GLU A 7 45.08 -29.78 -8.13
N ASN A 8 43.95 -30.06 -7.46
CA ASN A 8 42.65 -29.48 -7.75
C ASN A 8 42.39 -28.32 -6.77
N THR A 9 43.10 -27.20 -6.96
CA THR A 9 42.99 -25.99 -6.12
C THR A 9 42.13 -24.88 -6.77
N GLY A 10 41.32 -25.24 -7.78
CA GLY A 10 40.52 -24.29 -8.56
C GLY A 10 39.08 -24.08 -8.07
N GLY A 11 38.58 -24.91 -7.15
CA GLY A 11 37.17 -24.91 -6.72
C GLY A 11 36.83 -23.87 -5.65
N ASP A 12 37.68 -23.69 -4.65
CA ASP A 12 37.32 -22.97 -3.41
C ASP A 12 37.33 -21.43 -3.56
N ILE A 13 38.15 -20.89 -4.46
CA ILE A 13 38.28 -19.43 -4.66
C ILE A 13 37.09 -18.86 -5.42
N ALA A 14 36.54 -19.62 -6.39
CA ALA A 14 35.37 -19.23 -7.15
C ALA A 14 34.10 -19.19 -6.28
N ASP A 15 33.96 -20.14 -5.36
CA ASP A 15 32.80 -20.26 -4.46
C ASP A 15 32.73 -19.09 -3.45
N ALA A 16 33.88 -18.73 -2.84
CA ALA A 16 33.97 -17.58 -1.94
C ALA A 16 33.63 -16.25 -2.65
N SER A 17 34.09 -16.06 -3.90
CA SER A 17 33.78 -14.86 -4.69
C SER A 17 32.30 -14.70 -5.04
N ARG A 18 31.58 -15.82 -5.16
CA ARG A 18 30.15 -15.85 -5.49
C ARG A 18 29.31 -15.55 -4.26
N GLU A 19 29.69 -16.12 -3.12
CA GLU A 19 29.05 -15.85 -1.83
C GLU A 19 29.22 -14.37 -1.42
N GLU A 20 30.40 -13.78 -1.65
CA GLU A 20 30.64 -12.37 -1.38
C GLU A 20 29.79 -11.43 -2.26
N GLN A 21 29.59 -11.78 -3.54
CA GLN A 21 28.66 -11.06 -4.42
C GLN A 21 27.20 -11.20 -3.95
N GLU A 22 26.77 -12.39 -3.52
CA GLU A 22 25.41 -12.60 -3.00
C GLU A 22 25.15 -11.78 -1.74
N ILE A 23 26.11 -11.72 -0.82
CA ILE A 23 26.06 -10.88 0.38
C ILE A 23 25.95 -9.40 -0.01
N GLU A 24 26.70 -8.95 -1.02
CA GLU A 24 26.63 -7.58 -1.51
C GLU A 24 25.25 -7.25 -2.12
N PHE A 25 24.68 -8.14 -2.94
CA PHE A 25 23.34 -7.98 -3.51
C PHE A 25 22.27 -7.90 -2.41
N ILE A 26 22.34 -8.77 -1.40
CA ILE A 26 21.41 -8.72 -0.26
C ILE A 26 21.58 -7.41 0.49
N LYS A 27 22.82 -6.97 0.77
CA LYS A 27 23.09 -5.73 1.50
C LYS A 27 22.52 -4.50 0.78
N LEU A 28 22.56 -4.47 -0.55
CA LEU A 28 22.04 -3.36 -1.35
C LEU A 28 20.53 -3.45 -1.58
N GLY A 29 19.98 -4.65 -1.81
CA GLY A 29 18.59 -4.84 -2.19
C GLY A 29 17.62 -4.96 -1.01
N LEU A 30 18.05 -5.60 0.09
CA LEU A 30 17.19 -5.90 1.23
C LEU A 30 16.59 -4.65 1.90
N PRO A 31 17.31 -3.52 2.07
CA PRO A 31 16.71 -2.30 2.61
C PRO A 31 15.63 -1.71 1.71
N ILE A 32 15.77 -1.83 0.38
CA ILE A 32 14.81 -1.31 -0.59
C ILE A 32 13.53 -2.14 -0.54
N ILE A 33 13.68 -3.47 -0.58
CA ILE A 33 12.54 -4.40 -0.56
C ILE A 33 11.82 -4.35 0.81
N GLY A 34 12.57 -4.32 1.91
CA GLY A 34 12.03 -4.21 3.26
C GLY A 34 11.37 -2.85 3.55
N GLY A 35 11.64 -1.82 2.74
CA GLY A 35 10.95 -0.53 2.81
C GLY A 35 9.61 -0.50 2.06
N LEU A 36 9.29 -1.49 1.22
CA LEU A 36 8.08 -1.43 0.39
C LEU A 36 6.79 -1.34 1.23
N SER A 37 6.73 -2.02 2.38
CA SER A 37 5.55 -1.99 3.25
C SER A 37 5.19 -0.60 3.76
N SER A 38 6.14 0.34 3.89
CA SER A 38 5.83 1.73 4.29
C SER A 38 5.19 2.54 3.16
N GLU A 39 5.51 2.25 1.90
CA GLU A 39 4.96 2.95 0.74
C GLU A 39 3.47 2.64 0.51
N PHE A 40 2.98 1.53 1.06
CA PHE A 40 1.61 1.04 0.87
C PHE A 40 0.70 1.24 2.10
N THR A 41 0.97 2.23 2.95
CA THR A 41 0.15 2.52 4.15
C THR A 41 -1.34 2.71 3.85
N ASN A 42 -1.70 3.39 2.76
CA ASN A 42 -3.08 3.58 2.35
C ASN A 42 -3.75 2.27 1.91
N VAL A 43 -3.00 1.35 1.28
CA VAL A 43 -3.52 0.01 0.94
C VAL A 43 -3.81 -0.78 2.20
N LYS A 44 -2.93 -0.70 3.21
CA LYS A 44 -3.17 -1.37 4.51
C LYS A 44 -4.43 -0.82 5.20
N LYS A 45 -4.69 0.48 5.11
CA LYS A 45 -5.93 1.10 5.61
C LYS A 45 -7.15 0.63 4.81
N ALA A 46 -7.07 0.63 3.48
CA ALA A 46 -8.15 0.19 2.60
C ALA A 46 -8.51 -1.28 2.81
N ALA A 47 -7.52 -2.14 3.08
CA ALA A 47 -7.71 -3.55 3.42
C ALA A 47 -8.46 -3.79 4.73
N GLY A 48 -8.62 -2.76 5.58
CA GLY A 48 -9.41 -2.79 6.80
C GLY A 48 -10.86 -2.32 6.61
N ILE A 49 -11.24 -1.85 5.41
CA ILE A 49 -12.61 -1.41 5.12
C ILE A 49 -13.46 -2.62 4.75
N ASP A 50 -14.58 -2.79 5.46
CA ASP A 50 -15.58 -3.81 5.12
C ASP A 50 -16.34 -3.38 3.86
N TYR A 51 -16.23 -4.19 2.81
CA TYR A 51 -16.81 -3.89 1.50
C TYR A 51 -18.34 -3.84 1.51
N ASP A 52 -18.97 -4.82 2.17
CA ASP A 52 -20.44 -4.91 2.18
C ASP A 52 -21.04 -3.74 2.96
N SER A 53 -20.46 -3.40 4.11
CA SER A 53 -20.80 -2.22 4.89
C SER A 53 -20.57 -0.92 4.12
N PHE A 54 -19.43 -0.80 3.42
CA PHE A 54 -19.13 0.36 2.57
C PHE A 54 -20.23 0.58 1.53
N VAL A 55 -20.59 -0.46 0.77
CA VAL A 55 -21.64 -0.37 -0.26
C VAL A 55 -23.03 -0.15 0.35
N ALA A 56 -23.34 -0.80 1.47
CA ALA A 56 -24.67 -0.71 2.09
C ALA A 56 -24.94 0.64 2.77
N THR A 57 -23.90 1.32 3.27
CA THR A 57 -24.05 2.54 4.10
C THR A 57 -24.80 3.66 3.37
N THR A 58 -24.44 3.96 2.12
CA THR A 58 -25.06 5.02 1.32
C THR A 58 -26.54 4.72 1.05
N LEU A 59 -26.87 3.46 0.74
CA LEU A 59 -28.25 3.02 0.53
C LEU A 59 -29.08 3.11 1.81
N ALA A 60 -28.53 2.66 2.94
CA ALA A 60 -29.18 2.73 4.23
C ALA A 60 -29.44 4.18 4.66
N LEU A 61 -28.46 5.06 4.48
CA LEU A 61 -28.59 6.49 4.80
C LEU A 61 -29.64 7.15 3.90
N GLY A 62 -29.62 6.88 2.59
CA GLY A 62 -30.63 7.40 1.67
C GLY A 62 -32.05 6.94 1.97
N THR A 63 -32.22 5.68 2.37
CA THR A 63 -33.53 5.16 2.77
C THR A 63 -34.05 5.88 4.00
N ARG A 64 -33.22 6.00 5.04
CA ARG A 64 -33.60 6.67 6.29
C ARG A 64 -33.87 8.16 6.10
N LEU A 65 -33.08 8.83 5.28
CA LEU A 65 -33.24 10.26 4.96
C LEU A 65 -34.58 10.50 4.27
N LYS A 66 -34.89 9.71 3.23
CA LYS A 66 -36.17 9.79 2.50
C LYS A 66 -37.37 9.54 3.40
N GLU A 67 -37.31 8.51 4.22
CA GLU A 67 -38.42 8.18 5.12
C GLU A 67 -38.65 9.27 6.17
N THR A 68 -37.58 9.83 6.74
CA THR A 68 -37.70 10.89 7.74
C THR A 68 -38.22 12.19 7.11
N LYS A 69 -37.75 12.54 5.90
CA LYS A 69 -38.27 13.70 5.15
C LYS A 69 -39.76 13.54 4.82
N ARG A 70 -40.19 12.35 4.40
CA ARG A 70 -41.61 12.04 4.17
C ARG A 70 -42.46 12.27 5.43
N LEU A 71 -41.97 11.85 6.60
CA LEU A 71 -42.66 12.10 7.87
C LEU A 71 -42.73 13.60 8.22
N LEU A 72 -41.66 14.34 7.94
CA LEU A 72 -41.62 15.80 8.13
C LEU A 72 -42.65 16.52 7.24
N GLU A 73 -42.75 16.13 5.97
CA GLU A 73 -43.72 16.68 5.01
C GLU A 73 -45.18 16.35 5.37
N GLN A 74 -45.42 15.25 6.10
CA GLN A 74 -46.74 14.87 6.59
C GLN A 74 -47.13 15.59 7.89
N SER A 75 -46.19 16.29 8.54
CA SER A 75 -46.50 17.02 9.75
C SER A 75 -47.42 18.22 9.45
N LYS A 76 -48.56 18.30 10.14
CA LYS A 76 -49.56 19.37 10.00
C LYS A 76 -49.36 20.49 11.04
N GLY A 77 -48.12 20.78 11.42
CA GLY A 77 -47.78 21.83 12.38
C GLY A 77 -47.89 23.23 11.76
N LYS A 78 -48.13 24.27 12.58
CA LYS A 78 -47.79 25.64 12.16
C LYS A 78 -46.31 25.65 11.80
N GLU A 79 -45.95 26.25 10.66
CA GLU A 79 -44.55 26.55 10.36
C GLU A 79 -44.01 27.46 11.48
N ASP A 80 -43.34 26.85 12.44
CA ASP A 80 -42.49 27.53 13.38
C ASP A 80 -41.05 27.50 12.85
N GLY A 81 -40.19 28.37 13.38
CA GLY A 81 -38.80 28.46 12.91
C GLY A 81 -38.00 27.15 13.09
N CYS A 82 -38.49 26.19 13.87
CA CYS A 82 -37.86 24.88 14.04
C CYS A 82 -38.11 23.99 12.83
N LEU A 83 -39.36 23.87 12.38
CA LEU A 83 -39.70 23.06 11.19
C LEU A 83 -39.02 23.57 9.93
N THR A 84 -38.91 24.90 9.75
CA THR A 84 -38.18 25.49 8.61
C THR A 84 -36.69 25.13 8.62
N LYS A 85 -36.03 25.22 9.80
CA LYS A 85 -34.62 24.83 9.95
C LYS A 85 -34.43 23.33 9.67
N LEU A 86 -35.34 22.50 10.18
CA LEU A 86 -35.27 21.06 9.97
C LEU A 86 -35.43 20.69 8.49
N ARG A 87 -36.33 21.36 7.76
CA ARG A 87 -36.49 21.16 6.31
C ARG A 87 -35.22 21.51 5.54
N SER A 88 -34.63 22.67 5.84
CA SER A 88 -33.35 23.09 5.24
C SER A 88 -32.20 22.13 5.56
N PHE A 89 -32.17 21.56 6.78
CA PHE A 89 -31.21 20.52 7.12
C PHE A 89 -31.36 19.27 6.23
N PHE A 90 -32.59 18.81 5.98
CA PHE A 90 -32.81 17.65 5.10
C PHE A 90 -32.44 17.93 3.65
N GLU A 91 -32.71 19.13 3.14
CA GLU A 91 -32.27 19.55 1.80
C GLU A 91 -30.74 19.52 1.68
N SER A 92 -30.03 20.06 2.68
CA SER A 92 -28.57 20.01 2.73
C SER A 92 -28.05 18.57 2.85
N ALA A 93 -28.68 17.74 3.68
CA ALA A 93 -28.27 16.36 3.87
C ALA A 93 -28.51 15.50 2.61
N GLU A 94 -29.55 15.77 1.84
CA GLU A 94 -29.80 15.12 0.55
C GLU A 94 -28.70 15.45 -0.46
N GLU A 95 -28.27 16.70 -0.51
CA GLU A 95 -27.19 17.14 -1.39
C GLU A 95 -25.83 16.52 -1.00
N GLU A 96 -25.49 16.52 0.29
CA GLU A 96 -24.29 15.85 0.80
C GLU A 96 -24.32 14.34 0.50
N LEU A 97 -25.48 13.70 0.67
CA LEU A 97 -25.63 12.28 0.33
C LEU A 97 -25.47 12.02 -1.17
N ARG A 98 -25.95 12.93 -2.04
CA ARG A 98 -25.74 12.84 -3.49
C ARG A 98 -24.24 12.84 -3.81
N VAL A 99 -23.49 13.79 -3.25
CA VAL A 99 -22.02 13.88 -3.43
C VAL A 99 -21.32 12.62 -2.94
N ILE A 100 -21.67 12.12 -1.74
CA ILE A 100 -21.11 10.86 -1.20
C ILE A 100 -21.40 9.67 -2.13
N THR A 101 -22.60 9.60 -2.69
CA THR A 101 -22.99 8.52 -3.62
C THR A 101 -22.16 8.56 -4.90
N GLU A 102 -21.95 9.75 -5.46
CA GLU A 102 -21.13 9.95 -6.67
C GLU A 102 -19.66 9.57 -6.43
N GLU A 103 -19.08 9.99 -5.31
CA GLU A 103 -17.70 9.63 -4.95
C GLU A 103 -17.56 8.14 -4.64
N GLN A 104 -18.55 7.51 -3.99
CA GLN A 104 -18.55 6.06 -3.80
C GLN A 104 -18.53 5.32 -5.15
N LEU A 105 -19.36 5.73 -6.12
CA LEU A 105 -19.37 5.12 -7.46
C LEU A 105 -18.03 5.31 -8.17
N ARG A 106 -17.43 6.50 -8.06
CA ARG A 106 -16.11 6.80 -8.63
C ARG A 106 -15.00 5.94 -8.03
N ILE A 107 -14.97 5.80 -6.70
CA ILE A 107 -14.00 4.94 -5.99
C ILE A 107 -14.16 3.49 -6.47
N MET A 108 -15.40 3.00 -6.54
CA MET A 108 -15.69 1.63 -6.97
C MET A 108 -15.21 1.37 -8.41
N ASP A 109 -15.39 2.32 -9.33
CA ASP A 109 -14.89 2.22 -10.69
C ASP A 109 -13.35 2.20 -10.76
N LEU A 110 -12.67 3.05 -9.96
CA LEU A 110 -11.21 3.06 -9.87
C LEU A 110 -10.65 1.73 -9.33
N VAL A 111 -11.24 1.20 -8.26
CA VAL A 111 -10.82 -0.08 -7.69
C VAL A 111 -11.07 -1.21 -8.67
N LYS A 112 -12.20 -1.20 -9.39
CA LYS A 112 -12.50 -2.18 -10.43
C LYS A 112 -11.48 -2.15 -11.57
N LYS A 113 -11.14 -0.96 -12.09
CA LYS A 113 -10.10 -0.80 -13.13
C LYS A 113 -8.74 -1.32 -12.66
N THR A 114 -8.37 -1.01 -11.42
CA THR A 114 -7.11 -1.47 -10.79
C THR A 114 -7.10 -2.98 -10.64
N THR A 115 -8.20 -3.56 -10.16
CA THR A 115 -8.35 -5.02 -9.97
C THR A 115 -8.25 -5.75 -11.30
N ASN A 116 -8.96 -5.28 -12.33
CA ASN A 116 -8.89 -5.86 -13.67
C ASN A 116 -7.48 -5.83 -14.27
N TYR A 117 -6.67 -4.82 -13.94
CA TYR A 117 -5.29 -4.72 -14.40
C TYR A 117 -4.40 -5.82 -13.80
N TYR A 118 -4.51 -6.08 -12.50
CA TYR A 118 -3.70 -7.10 -11.82
C TYR A 118 -4.25 -8.53 -11.99
N GLN A 119 -5.53 -8.67 -12.31
CA GLN A 119 -6.22 -9.96 -12.40
C GLN A 119 -6.76 -10.23 -13.81
N ALA A 120 -5.90 -10.12 -14.83
CA ALA A 120 -6.29 -10.39 -16.21
C ALA A 120 -6.91 -11.80 -16.36
N GLY A 121 -8.24 -11.87 -16.52
CA GLY A 121 -8.99 -13.11 -16.69
C GLY A 121 -9.57 -13.72 -15.40
N ALA A 122 -9.44 -13.10 -14.23
CA ALA A 122 -10.07 -13.62 -13.02
C ALA A 122 -11.58 -13.34 -12.99
N LEU A 123 -12.32 -14.35 -12.52
CA LEU A 123 -13.76 -14.39 -12.38
C LEU A 123 -14.30 -13.13 -11.69
N LYS A 124 -15.45 -12.64 -12.17
CA LYS A 124 -16.31 -11.59 -11.60
C LYS A 124 -16.24 -11.57 -10.05
N GLU A 125 -15.31 -10.80 -9.48
CA GLU A 125 -15.10 -10.77 -8.05
C GLU A 125 -16.33 -10.17 -7.36
N ARG A 126 -16.81 -10.86 -6.31
CA ARG A 126 -17.93 -10.37 -5.50
C ARG A 126 -17.53 -9.18 -4.63
N ASN A 127 -16.25 -9.04 -4.31
CA ASN A 127 -15.71 -8.02 -3.40
C ASN A 127 -14.45 -7.37 -4.01
N LEU A 128 -14.60 -6.14 -4.51
CA LEU A 128 -13.52 -5.39 -5.15
C LEU A 128 -12.39 -5.00 -4.19
N PHE A 129 -12.65 -4.97 -2.87
CA PHE A 129 -11.64 -4.59 -1.88
C PHE A 129 -10.71 -5.75 -1.50
N GLN A 130 -11.00 -6.96 -1.96
CA GLN A 130 -10.16 -8.13 -1.75
C GLN A 130 -8.73 -7.92 -2.28
N LEU A 131 -8.57 -7.14 -3.36
CA LEU A 131 -7.25 -6.76 -3.86
C LEU A 131 -6.36 -6.12 -2.79
N PHE A 132 -6.91 -5.21 -1.96
CA PHE A 132 -6.14 -4.55 -0.92
C PHE A 132 -5.70 -5.51 0.18
N VAL A 133 -6.56 -6.49 0.52
CA VAL A 133 -6.24 -7.55 1.48
C VAL A 133 -5.08 -8.40 0.97
N ILE A 134 -5.14 -8.83 -0.30
CA ILE A 134 -4.08 -9.61 -0.93
C ILE A 134 -2.74 -8.85 -0.89
N ILE A 135 -2.74 -7.56 -1.27
CA ILE A 135 -1.51 -6.74 -1.28
C ILE A 135 -0.98 -6.55 0.14
N ARG A 136 -1.84 -6.26 1.13
CA ARG A 136 -1.43 -6.13 2.54
C ARG A 136 -0.76 -7.41 3.04
N ASP A 137 -1.36 -8.56 2.79
CA ASP A 137 -0.85 -9.84 3.29
C ASP A 137 0.45 -10.23 2.58
N PHE A 138 0.55 -9.97 1.27
CA PHE A 138 1.80 -10.10 0.52
C PHE A 138 2.93 -9.24 1.10
N LEU A 139 2.66 -7.97 1.40
CA LEU A 139 3.65 -7.09 2.03
C LEU A 139 4.08 -7.60 3.40
N GLY A 140 3.16 -8.17 4.18
CA GLY A 140 3.49 -8.83 5.45
C GLY A 140 4.42 -10.03 5.29
N MET A 141 4.22 -10.84 4.25
CA MET A 141 5.13 -11.94 3.93
C MET A 141 6.52 -11.44 3.50
N VAL A 142 6.58 -10.36 2.72
CA VAL A 142 7.83 -9.71 2.32
C VAL A 142 8.58 -9.17 3.53
N ASP A 143 7.90 -8.46 4.44
CA ASP A 143 8.51 -7.93 5.66
C ASP A 143 9.11 -9.06 6.53
N ASN A 144 8.40 -10.18 6.66
CA ASN A 144 8.87 -11.34 7.41
C ASN A 144 10.11 -11.97 6.74
N ALA A 145 10.06 -12.20 5.43
CA ALA A 145 11.19 -12.76 4.68
C ALA A 145 12.42 -11.85 4.77
N CYS A 146 12.25 -10.53 4.63
CA CYS A 146 13.35 -9.58 4.76
C CYS A 146 13.97 -9.60 6.15
N SER A 147 13.14 -9.73 7.19
CA SER A 147 13.58 -9.82 8.58
C SER A 147 14.37 -11.11 8.87
N GLU A 148 13.94 -12.23 8.29
CA GLU A 148 14.62 -13.52 8.40
C GLU A 148 15.99 -13.52 7.72
N ILE A 149 16.08 -12.95 6.51
CA ILE A 149 17.35 -12.79 5.77
C ILE A 149 18.31 -11.91 6.56
N ALA A 150 17.85 -10.75 7.07
CA ALA A 150 18.66 -9.85 7.88
C ALA A 150 19.20 -10.52 9.15
N ARG A 151 18.40 -11.38 9.80
CA ARG A 151 18.80 -12.14 10.99
C ARG A 151 19.83 -13.22 10.66
N SER A 152 19.68 -13.89 9.52
CA SER A 152 20.59 -14.94 9.06
C SER A 152 21.97 -14.37 8.72
N GLN A 153 22.02 -13.23 8.04
CA GLN A 153 23.25 -12.47 7.77
C GLN A 153 24.02 -12.08 9.05
N ARG A 154 23.31 -11.67 10.11
CA ARG A 154 23.93 -11.33 11.40
C ARG A 154 24.53 -12.55 12.12
N LYS A 155 23.91 -13.73 11.99
CA LYS A 155 24.39 -14.97 12.61
C LYS A 155 25.61 -15.57 11.90
N GLN A 156 25.76 -15.33 10.60
CA GLN A 156 26.89 -15.80 9.80
C GLN A 156 28.18 -15.00 10.02
N ARG A 157 28.13 -13.88 10.74
CA ARG A 157 29.32 -13.09 11.08
C ARG A 157 29.85 -13.54 12.44
N PRO A 158 30.98 -14.28 12.56
CA PRO A 158 31.57 -14.55 13.85
C PRO A 158 31.96 -13.22 14.50
N ALA A 159 31.75 -13.09 15.81
CA ALA A 159 32.19 -11.94 16.58
C ALA A 159 33.72 -11.86 16.53
N ALA A 160 34.27 -11.12 15.57
CA ALA A 160 35.66 -10.76 15.56
C ALA A 160 35.90 -9.77 16.70
N THR A 161 36.74 -10.22 17.63
CA THR A 161 37.23 -9.61 18.83
C THR A 161 37.55 -8.12 18.67
N VAL A 162 37.09 -7.34 19.65
CA VAL A 162 37.54 -5.97 19.93
C VAL A 162 39.05 -5.94 20.20
N ALA A 163 39.84 -5.37 19.29
CA ALA A 163 41.17 -4.84 19.58
C ALA A 163 41.49 -3.74 18.56
N GLY A 164 41.68 -2.52 19.07
CA GLY A 164 41.80 -1.32 18.25
C GLY A 164 43.16 -1.13 17.58
N ALA A 165 43.19 -0.23 16.61
CA ALA A 165 44.27 0.75 16.41
C ALA A 165 43.83 1.75 15.35
N SER A 166 43.94 3.03 15.69
CA SER A 166 43.77 4.17 14.79
C SER A 166 44.82 4.15 13.68
N THR A 167 44.43 4.39 12.43
CA THR A 167 45.21 5.27 11.53
C THR A 167 44.37 5.75 10.35
N SER A 168 44.43 7.06 10.15
CA SER A 168 43.89 7.84 9.05
C SER A 168 44.71 7.67 7.77
N THR A 169 44.06 7.54 6.61
CA THR A 169 44.50 8.19 5.35
C THR A 169 43.35 8.24 4.34
N SER A 170 43.17 9.43 3.78
CA SER A 170 42.28 9.81 2.69
C SER A 170 42.84 9.42 1.32
N ALA A 171 42.03 8.83 0.44
CA ALA A 171 42.16 8.99 -1.02
C ALA A 171 40.90 8.51 -1.77
N THR A 172 40.25 9.44 -2.48
CA THR A 172 39.44 9.22 -3.70
C THR A 172 40.36 9.41 -4.92
N PRO A 173 40.12 8.82 -6.12
CA PRO A 173 38.80 8.84 -6.77
C PRO A 173 38.42 7.66 -7.74
N THR A 174 37.16 7.73 -8.17
CA THR A 174 36.56 7.23 -9.43
C THR A 174 36.24 5.73 -9.56
N ALA A 175 35.05 5.35 -9.09
CA ALA A 175 34.39 4.09 -9.42
C ALA A 175 33.52 4.24 -10.68
N ALA A 176 33.73 3.37 -11.67
CA ALA A 176 32.81 3.19 -12.79
C ALA A 176 31.54 2.46 -12.32
N ALA A 177 30.37 3.01 -12.65
CA ALA A 177 29.07 2.49 -12.23
C ALA A 177 28.71 1.19 -12.97
N PRO A 178 28.25 0.12 -12.29
CA PRO A 178 27.68 -1.03 -12.96
C PRO A 178 26.29 -0.67 -13.51
N GLN A 179 26.07 -1.01 -14.79
CA GLN A 179 24.83 -0.75 -15.49
C GLN A 179 23.67 -1.50 -14.83
N ARG A 180 22.73 -0.73 -14.26
CA ARG A 180 21.45 -1.24 -13.78
C ARG A 180 20.63 -1.69 -15.00
N ASN A 181 20.39 -2.99 -15.12
CA ASN A 181 19.35 -3.49 -16.01
C ASN A 181 18.00 -2.94 -15.52
N ALA A 182 17.47 -1.95 -16.24
CA ALA A 182 16.19 -1.35 -15.94
C ALA A 182 15.08 -2.36 -16.26
N VAL A 183 14.47 -2.92 -15.22
CA VAL A 183 13.22 -3.66 -15.38
C VAL A 183 12.15 -2.65 -15.76
N ARG A 184 11.65 -2.75 -16.99
CA ARG A 184 10.64 -1.83 -17.52
C ARG A 184 9.29 -2.25 -16.97
N PHE A 185 8.82 -1.54 -15.94
CA PHE A 185 7.43 -1.67 -15.50
C PHE A 185 6.49 -1.27 -16.64
N PRO A 186 5.35 -1.97 -16.81
CA PRO A 186 4.32 -1.52 -17.73
C PRO A 186 3.90 -0.09 -17.37
N ILE A 187 3.72 0.75 -18.38
CA ILE A 187 3.27 2.13 -18.20
C ILE A 187 1.86 2.07 -17.62
N LEU A 188 1.72 2.48 -16.35
CA LEU A 188 0.42 2.62 -15.71
C LEU A 188 -0.37 3.70 -16.47
N PRO A 189 -1.67 3.49 -16.76
CA PRO A 189 -2.51 4.59 -17.21
C PRO A 189 -2.45 5.72 -16.18
N GLN A 190 -2.50 6.97 -16.64
CA GLN A 190 -2.52 8.17 -15.79
C GLN A 190 -3.75 8.14 -14.88
N ILE A 191 -3.64 7.49 -13.72
CA ILE A 191 -4.54 7.67 -12.59
C ILE A 191 -4.07 8.92 -11.85
N SER A 192 -4.71 10.05 -12.11
CA SER A 192 -4.38 11.30 -11.44
C SER A 192 -4.66 11.15 -9.93
N CYS A 193 -3.61 11.02 -9.13
CA CYS A 193 -3.67 11.15 -7.67
C CYS A 193 -3.85 12.62 -7.23
N GLN A 194 -4.60 13.43 -7.98
CA GLN A 194 -4.79 14.86 -7.70
C GLN A 194 -6.12 15.18 -6.97
N SER A 195 -6.83 14.20 -6.39
CA SER A 195 -8.12 14.48 -5.74
C SER A 195 -8.38 13.81 -4.40
N ILE A 196 -7.37 13.25 -3.72
CA ILE A 196 -7.56 12.83 -2.31
C ILE A 196 -7.36 14.01 -1.34
N GLN A 197 -7.05 15.21 -1.86
CA GLN A 197 -7.13 16.47 -1.12
C GLN A 197 -8.52 17.10 -1.25
N GLY A 198 -9.57 16.28 -1.20
CA GLY A 198 -10.93 16.74 -0.97
C GLY A 198 -11.10 16.94 0.53
N THR A 199 -10.79 18.14 1.02
CA THR A 199 -11.32 18.60 2.30
C THR A 199 -12.84 18.56 2.18
N VAL A 200 -13.48 17.49 2.68
CA VAL A 200 -14.88 17.59 3.08
C VAL A 200 -14.86 18.56 4.23
N GLN A 201 -15.06 19.85 3.91
CA GLN A 201 -15.47 20.82 4.91
C GLN A 201 -16.82 20.32 5.39
N VAL A 202 -16.81 19.49 6.43
CA VAL A 202 -17.98 19.23 7.24
C VAL A 202 -18.36 20.60 7.76
N THR A 203 -19.27 21.27 7.05
CA THR A 203 -19.84 22.53 7.49
C THR A 203 -20.52 22.19 8.81
N ARG A 204 -19.85 22.59 9.89
CA ARG A 204 -20.33 22.47 11.25
C ARG A 204 -21.70 23.13 11.27
N ILE A 205 -22.75 22.31 11.31
CA ILE A 205 -24.10 22.77 11.65
C ILE A 205 -23.99 23.28 13.08
N GLN A 206 -23.79 24.59 13.21
CA GLN A 206 -23.99 25.30 14.47
C GLN A 206 -25.50 25.46 14.63
N ILE A 207 -26.03 24.82 15.65
CA ILE A 207 -27.42 24.97 16.13
C ILE A 207 -27.49 26.22 16.99
#